data_AF-A0A3M2CRC4-F1
#
_entry.id   AF-A0A3M2CRC4-F1
#
_cell.length_a   1.000
_cell.length_b   1.000
_cell.length_c   1.000
_cell.angle_alpha   90.00
_cell.angle_beta   90.00
_cell.angle_gamma   90.00
#
_symmetry.space_group_name_H-M   'P 1'
#
loop_
_entity.id
_entity.type
_entity.pdbx_description
1 polymer ?
#
loop_
_entity_poly.entity_id
_entity_poly.type
_entity_poly.pdbx_seq_one_letter_code
_entity_poly.pdbx_strand_id
1 'polypeptide(L)'
;MSGTSADSIDVAVCDLSFTPAKRIQADLIAFYEHPIPAHLRQALLNLFRDRRGSLKWVCSLNFALGQAFADAVEACLRRHHIS
;
A
#
# COMPACT_ATOMS: atom_id res chain seq x y z
N MET A 1 3.48 0.77 -0.81
CA MET A 1 3.91 -0.29 -1.75
C MET A 1 3.41 -1.63 -1.19
N SER A 2 3.18 -2.65 -2.00
CA SER A 2 3.00 -4.03 -1.51
C SER A 2 3.82 -4.95 -2.41
N GLY A 3 4.61 -5.83 -1.81
CA GLY A 3 5.32 -6.88 -2.54
C GLY A 3 4.37 -7.92 -3.13
N THR A 4 4.90 -8.81 -3.98
CA THR A 4 4.12 -9.90 -4.62
C THR A 4 3.68 -10.98 -3.63
N SER A 5 4.27 -11.03 -2.43
CA SER A 5 3.78 -11.88 -1.34
C SER A 5 2.44 -11.41 -0.77
N ALA A 6 2.08 -10.13 -0.99
CA ALA A 6 0.83 -9.51 -0.55
C ALA A 6 0.55 -9.70 0.96
N ASP A 7 1.60 -9.65 1.77
CA ASP A 7 1.52 -9.81 3.22
C ASP A 7 1.16 -8.49 3.92
N SER A 8 1.65 -7.37 3.39
CA SER A 8 1.55 -6.04 3.99
C SER A 8 1.57 -4.92 2.94
N ILE A 9 1.15 -3.72 3.37
CA ILE A 9 1.24 -2.47 2.63
C ILE A 9 2.23 -1.57 3.37
N ASP A 10 3.35 -1.27 2.72
CA ASP A 10 4.34 -0.30 3.15
C ASP A 10 3.85 1.12 2.89
N VAL A 11 3.84 1.94 3.93
CA VAL A 11 3.53 3.37 3.87
C VAL A 11 4.77 4.15 4.31
N ALA A 12 5.25 5.03 3.45
CA ALA A 12 6.31 5.98 3.75
C ALA A 12 5.78 7.40 3.54
N VAL A 13 5.81 8.21 4.59
CA VAL A 13 5.54 9.65 4.53
C VAL A 13 6.88 10.35 4.43
N CYS A 14 7.12 11.07 3.33
CA CYS A 14 8.38 11.73 3.06
C CYS A 14 8.17 13.23 2.87
N ASP A 15 9.06 14.03 3.44
CA ASP A 15 9.22 15.43 3.02
C ASP A 15 10.09 15.46 1.77
N LEU A 16 9.64 16.17 0.74
CA LEU A 16 10.36 16.29 -0.53
C LEU A 16 10.73 17.76 -0.75
N SER A 17 12.02 18.02 -0.82
CA SER A 17 12.56 19.37 -1.02
C SER A 17 13.65 19.39 -2.09
N PHE A 18 14.08 20.60 -2.46
CA PHE A 18 15.24 20.81 -3.31
C PHE A 18 16.38 21.40 -2.50
N THR A 19 17.55 20.79 -2.62
CA THR A 19 18.81 21.37 -2.11
C THR A 19 19.16 22.66 -2.88
N PRO A 20 20.06 23.51 -2.36
CA PRO A 20 20.55 24.69 -3.08
C PRO A 20 21.15 24.38 -4.47
N ALA A 21 21.69 23.16 -4.64
CA ALA A 21 22.21 22.66 -5.91
C ALA A 21 21.12 22.08 -6.85
N LYS A 22 19.83 22.32 -6.56
CA LYS A 22 18.66 21.83 -7.30
C LYS A 22 18.56 20.29 -7.41
N ARG A 23 19.09 19.57 -6.42
CA ARG A 23 18.88 18.12 -6.29
C ARG A 23 17.69 17.84 -5.38
N ILE A 24 16.89 16.81 -5.70
CA ILE A 24 15.81 16.32 -4.84
C ILE A 24 16.44 15.74 -3.57
N GLN A 25 15.93 16.18 -2.42
CA GLN A 25 16.16 15.57 -1.12
C GLN A 25 14.83 14.99 -0.63
N ALA A 26 14.89 13.78 -0.09
CA ALA A 26 13.73 13.08 0.45
C ALA A 26 14.04 12.65 1.88
N ASP A 27 13.35 13.25 2.84
CA ASP A 27 13.50 12.94 4.26
C ASP A 27 12.31 12.10 4.73
N LEU A 28 12.59 10.91 5.27
CA LEU A 28 11.55 10.00 5.77
C LEU A 28 11.00 10.51 7.10
N ILE A 29 9.75 10.99 7.10
CA ILE A 29 9.06 11.49 8.29
C ILE A 29 8.49 10.31 9.10
N ALA A 30 7.84 9.37 8.41
CA ALA A 30 7.21 8.22 9.04
C ALA A 30 7.21 7.00 8.12
N PHE A 31 7.32 5.83 8.73
CA PHE A 31 7.17 4.55 8.06
C PHE A 31 6.22 3.65 8.84
N TYR A 32 5.39 2.90 8.13
CA TYR A 32 4.51 1.90 8.70
C TYR A 32 4.25 0.77 7.72
N GLU A 33 4.34 -0.46 8.23
CA GLU A 33 3.95 -1.67 7.50
C GLU A 33 2.57 -2.12 8.00
N HIS A 34 1.54 -1.92 7.18
CA HIS A 34 0.17 -2.26 7.52
C HIS A 34 -0.18 -3.69 7.03
N PRO A 35 -0.61 -4.61 7.91
CA PRO A 35 -0.90 -5.97 7.48
C PRO A 35 -2.10 -6.02 6.53
N ILE A 36 -1.98 -6.76 5.43
CA ILE A 36 -3.11 -7.02 4.53
C ILE A 36 -4.04 -8.05 5.21
N PRO A 37 -5.36 -7.80 5.27
CA PRO A 37 -6.30 -8.75 5.85
C PRO A 37 -6.21 -10.14 5.20
N ALA A 38 -6.20 -11.20 6.01
CA ALA A 38 -5.95 -12.56 5.53
C ALA A 38 -6.89 -13.01 4.40
N HIS A 39 -8.16 -12.59 4.44
CA HIS A 39 -9.14 -12.90 3.40
C HIS A 39 -8.79 -12.24 2.06
N LEU A 40 -8.33 -10.99 2.09
CA LEU A 40 -7.92 -10.24 0.90
C LEU A 40 -6.63 -10.81 0.32
N ARG A 41 -5.64 -11.10 1.18
CA ARG A 41 -4.41 -11.79 0.78
C ARG A 41 -4.69 -13.12 0.09
N GLN A 42 -5.56 -13.96 0.66
CA GLN A 42 -5.90 -15.24 0.06
C GLN A 42 -6.57 -15.09 -1.31
N ALA A 43 -7.46 -14.09 -1.47
CA ALA A 43 -8.10 -13.82 -2.75
C ALA A 43 -7.10 -13.35 -3.82
N LEU A 44 -6.12 -12.51 -3.45
CA LEU A 44 -5.02 -12.09 -4.33
C LEU A 44 -4.14 -13.28 -4.74
N LEU A 45 -3.73 -14.12 -3.79
CA LEU A 45 -2.93 -15.32 -4.07
C LEU A 45 -3.67 -16.30 -4.99
N ASN A 46 -4.97 -16.46 -4.82
CA ASN A 46 -5.79 -17.26 -5.72
C ASN A 46 -5.81 -16.66 -7.14
N LEU A 47 -5.99 -15.34 -7.25
CA LEU A 47 -5.95 -14.65 -8.54
C LEU A 47 -4.59 -14.80 -9.24
N PHE A 48 -3.47 -14.77 -8.50
CA PHE A 48 -2.14 -14.94 -9.06
C PHE A 48 -1.89 -16.36 -9.60
N ARG A 49 -2.52 -17.37 -8.98
CA ARG A 49 -2.42 -18.78 -9.39
C ARG A 49 -3.36 -19.10 -10.55
N ASP A 50 -4.57 -18.55 -10.52
CA ASP A 50 -5.58 -18.78 -11.55
C ASP A 50 -5.39 -17.83 -12.75
N ARG A 51 -4.78 -18.34 -13.81
CA ARG A 51 -4.67 -17.62 -15.11
C ARG A 51 -6.02 -17.37 -15.80
N ARG A 52 -7.14 -17.81 -15.21
CA ARG A 52 -8.51 -17.66 -15.70
C ARG A 52 -9.38 -16.79 -14.79
N GLY A 53 -8.78 -15.93 -13.96
CA GLY A 53 -9.53 -14.97 -13.14
C GLY A 53 -10.56 -14.23 -13.98
N SER A 54 -11.83 -14.23 -13.58
CA SER A 54 -12.86 -13.53 -14.33
C SER A 54 -12.66 -12.02 -14.18
N LEU A 55 -12.93 -11.26 -15.25
CA LEU A 55 -12.81 -9.79 -15.22
C LEU A 55 -13.58 -9.17 -14.05
N LYS A 56 -14.75 -9.72 -13.72
CA LYS A 56 -15.54 -9.32 -12.55
C LYS A 56 -14.74 -9.43 -11.24
N TRP A 57 -14.05 -10.56 -11.03
CA TRP A 57 -13.23 -10.77 -9.84
C TRP A 57 -12.05 -9.81 -9.76
N VAL A 58 -11.37 -9.57 -10.89
CA VAL A 58 -10.26 -8.58 -10.96
C VAL A 58 -10.76 -7.19 -10.60
N CYS A 59 -11.88 -6.75 -11.19
CA CYS A 59 -12.47 -5.45 -10.90
C CYS A 59 -12.86 -5.30 -9.43
N SER A 60 -13.50 -6.31 -8.83
CA SER A 60 -13.86 -6.28 -7.41
C SER A 60 -12.63 -6.20 -6.50
N LEU A 61 -11.59 -6.99 -6.78
CA LEU A 61 -10.35 -6.98 -5.99
C LEU A 61 -9.58 -5.67 -6.11
N ASN A 62 -9.63 -4.99 -7.27
CA ASN A 62 -9.03 -3.67 -7.44
C ASN A 62 -9.58 -2.64 -6.43
N PHE A 63 -10.91 -2.62 -6.24
CA PHE A 63 -11.52 -1.71 -5.26
C PHE A 63 -11.21 -2.10 -3.81
N ALA A 64 -11.26 -3.40 -3.49
CA ALA A 64 -10.90 -3.89 -2.16
C ALA A 64 -9.45 -3.56 -1.80
N LEU A 65 -8.52 -3.69 -2.77
CA LEU A 65 -7.13 -3.31 -2.60
C LEU A 65 -6.98 -1.79 -2.43
N GLY A 66 -7.70 -0.99 -3.23
CA GLY A 66 -7.73 0.47 -3.07
C GLY A 66 -8.14 0.91 -1.68
N GLN A 67 -9.19 0.29 -1.11
CA GLN A 67 -9.62 0.56 0.27
C GLN A 67 -8.54 0.16 1.28
N ALA A 68 -7.93 -1.02 1.14
CA ALA A 68 -6.87 -1.46 2.04
C ALA A 68 -5.65 -0.50 2.03
N PHE A 69 -5.33 0.08 0.87
CA PHE A 69 -4.27 1.11 0.77
C PHE A 69 -4.67 2.42 1.46
N ALA A 70 -5.93 2.86 1.32
CA ALA A 70 -6.43 4.03 2.04
C ALA A 70 -6.36 3.81 3.57
N ASP A 71 -6.84 2.65 4.04
CA ASP A 71 -6.81 2.28 5.45
C ASP A 71 -5.37 2.23 6.00
N ALA A 72 -4.42 1.73 5.22
CA ALA A 72 -3.00 1.71 5.59
C ALA A 72 -2.42 3.12 5.75
N VAL A 73 -2.76 4.05 4.85
CA VAL A 73 -2.34 5.46 4.94
C VAL A 73 -2.94 6.11 6.18
N GLU A 74 -4.25 5.99 6.40
CA GLU A 74 -4.88 6.54 7.60
C GLU A 74 -4.29 5.97 8.89
N ALA A 75 -4.01 4.66 8.92
CA ALA A 75 -3.38 4.01 10.06
C ALA A 75 -1.97 4.56 10.31
N CYS A 76 -1.18 4.78 9.25
CA CYS A 76 0.15 5.40 9.36
C CYS A 76 0.06 6.82 9.93
N LEU A 77 -0.81 7.66 9.38
CA LEU A 77 -1.00 9.04 9.81
C LEU A 77 -1.47 9.12 11.27
N ARG A 78 -2.47 8.31 11.65
CA ARG A 78 -2.96 8.22 13.04
C ARG A 78 -1.86 7.73 14.00
N ARG A 79 -1.10 6.72 13.61
CA ARG A 79 -0.04 6.12 14.44
C ARG A 79 1.10 7.11 14.73
N HIS A 80 1.43 7.95 13.76
CA HIS A 80 2.53 8.92 13.86
C HIS A 80 2.07 10.34 14.15
N HIS A 81 0.78 10.54 14.45
CA HIS A 81 0.17 11.84 14.75
C HIS A 81 0.41 12.91 13.67
N ILE A 82 0.35 12.50 12.41
CA ILE A 82 0.47 13.38 11.24
C ILE A 82 -0.94 13.80 10.81
N SER A 83 -1.16 15.12 10.66
CA SER A 83 -2.43 15.73 10.29
C SER A 83 -2.56 16.01 8.80
#